data_AF-A0A0F7Y191-F1
#
_entry.id   AF-A0A0F7Y191-F1
#
_cell.length_a   1.000
_cell.length_b   1.000
_cell.length_c   1.000
_cell.angle_alpha   90.00
_cell.angle_beta   90.00
_cell.angle_gamma   90.00
#
_symmetry.space_group_name_H-M   'P 1'
#
loop_
_entity.id
_entity.type
_entity.pdbx_description
1 polymer ?
#
loop_
_entity_poly.entity_id
_entity_poly.type
_entity_poly.pdbx_seq_one_letter_code
_entity_poly.pdbx_strand_id
1 'polypeptide(L)'
;MAQATDQAFYDRADAHVELANQQIEKLEDLGKVSASMTFAASRFNAWMAARSFKSAAEMAAAREELLKYFSEQYRMMLEDNLDEHIQHFDRYVLGKDN
;
A
#
# COMPACT_ATOMS: atom_id res chain seq x y z
N MET A 1 -17.40 -14.65 -6.83
CA MET A 1 -16.21 -15.51 -6.87
C MET A 1 -15.03 -14.59 -6.58
N ALA A 2 -14.53 -14.59 -5.33
CA ALA A 2 -13.37 -13.78 -4.96
C ALA A 2 -12.23 -14.12 -5.92
N GLN A 3 -11.73 -13.13 -6.65
CA GLN A 3 -10.58 -13.31 -7.52
C GLN A 3 -9.42 -13.60 -6.58
N ALA A 4 -9.02 -14.86 -6.49
CA ALA A 4 -7.92 -15.28 -5.65
C ALA A 4 -6.69 -14.45 -6.01
N THR A 5 -6.30 -13.54 -5.13
CA THR A 5 -4.93 -13.04 -5.06
C THR A 5 -4.04 -14.26 -5.04
N ASP A 6 -3.25 -14.46 -6.10
CA ASP A 6 -2.31 -15.56 -6.13
C ASP A 6 -1.20 -15.32 -5.10
N GLN A 7 -0.54 -16.38 -4.64
CA GLN A 7 0.58 -16.27 -3.69
C GLN A 7 1.63 -15.25 -4.17
N ALA A 8 1.81 -15.13 -5.50
CA ALA A 8 2.73 -14.18 -6.09
C ALA A 8 2.37 -12.70 -5.82
N PHE A 9 1.10 -12.35 -5.58
CA PHE A 9 0.73 -11.03 -5.11
C PHE A 9 1.32 -10.75 -3.73
N TYR A 10 1.12 -11.66 -2.78
CA TYR A 10 1.65 -11.52 -1.42
C TYR A 10 3.17 -11.52 -1.42
N ASP A 11 3.81 -12.41 -2.18
CA ASP A 11 5.28 -12.47 -2.30
C ASP A 11 5.86 -11.12 -2.77
N ARG A 12 5.19 -10.43 -3.70
CA ARG A 12 5.61 -9.08 -4.15
C ARG A 12 5.37 -8.01 -3.09
N ALA A 13 4.25 -8.05 -2.38
CA ALA A 13 3.96 -7.11 -1.31
C ALA A 13 4.97 -7.27 -0.16
N ASP A 14 5.25 -8.50 0.25
CA ASP A 14 6.20 -8.84 1.31
C ASP A 14 7.62 -8.39 0.95
N ALA A 15 8.03 -8.50 -0.31
CA ALA A 15 9.32 -7.99 -0.75
C ALA A 15 9.47 -6.46 -0.53
N HIS A 16 8.38 -5.68 -0.62
CA HIS A 16 8.40 -4.25 -0.29
C HIS A 16 8.46 -4.02 1.22
N VAL A 17 7.75 -4.82 2.01
CA VAL A 17 7.78 -4.76 3.49
C VAL A 17 9.16 -5.12 4.02
N GLU A 18 9.78 -6.18 3.50
CA GLU A 18 11.14 -6.61 3.83
C GLU A 18 12.16 -5.49 3.59
N LEU A 19 12.06 -4.80 2.46
CA LEU A 19 12.90 -3.63 2.19
C LEU A 19 12.65 -2.49 3.18
N ALA A 20 11.40 -2.23 3.56
CA ALA A 20 11.07 -1.22 4.56
C ALA A 20 11.65 -1.60 5.94
N ASN A 21 11.56 -2.87 6.35
CA ASN A 21 12.15 -3.37 7.59
C ASN A 21 13.66 -3.14 7.64
N GLN A 22 14.38 -3.42 6.54
CA GLN A 22 15.81 -3.15 6.43
C GLN A 22 16.16 -1.64 6.49
N GLN A 23 15.23 -0.76 6.12
CA GLN A 23 15.42 0.69 6.24
C GLN A 23 15.18 1.17 7.67
N ILE A 24 14.23 0.55 8.37
CA ILE A 24 13.95 0.84 9.79
C ILE A 24 15.18 0.56 10.64
N GLU A 25 15.84 -0.58 10.41
CA GLU A 25 17.10 -0.95 11.09
C GLU A 25 18.21 0.09 10.95
N LYS A 26 18.19 0.89 9.87
CA LYS A 26 19.23 1.90 9.56
C LYS A 26 18.89 3.31 10.03
N LEU A 27 17.61 3.67 10.01
CA LEU A 27 17.16 5.05 10.28
C LEU A 27 16.54 5.22 11.67
N GLU A 28 16.18 4.12 12.35
CA GLU A 28 15.46 4.10 13.65
C GLU A 28 14.19 4.99 13.67
N ASP A 29 13.59 5.26 12.50
CA ASP A 29 12.45 6.15 12.34
C ASP A 29 11.38 5.52 11.43
N LEU A 30 10.41 4.88 12.08
CA LEU A 30 9.25 4.25 11.43
C LEU A 30 8.45 5.24 10.57
N GLY A 31 8.33 6.49 11.03
CA GLY A 31 7.55 7.51 10.35
C GLY A 31 8.15 7.90 9.01
N LYS A 32 9.47 8.08 8.96
CA LYS A 32 10.19 8.39 7.71
C LYS A 32 10.12 7.24 6.71
N VAL A 33 10.29 6.00 7.17
CA VAL A 33 10.22 4.82 6.30
C VAL A 33 8.81 4.68 5.72
N SER A 34 7.78 4.76 6.56
CA SER A 34 6.36 4.71 6.12
C SER A 34 6.01 5.82 5.12
N ALA A 35 6.44 7.06 5.39
CA ALA A 35 6.22 8.18 4.47
C ALA A 35 6.91 7.95 3.10
N SER A 36 8.15 7.44 3.12
CA SER A 36 8.90 7.16 1.90
C SER A 36 8.29 6.01 1.09
N MET A 37 7.77 4.98 1.76
CA MET A 37 7.07 3.85 1.13
C MET A 37 5.78 4.30 0.44
N THR A 38 4.97 5.11 1.12
CA THR A 38 3.76 5.71 0.55
C THR A 38 4.09 6.55 -0.69
N PHE A 39 5.14 7.37 -0.61
CA PHE A 39 5.59 8.18 -1.74
C PHE A 39 6.14 7.35 -2.91
N ALA A 40 6.85 6.25 -2.62
CA ALA A 40 7.31 5.32 -3.64
C ALA A 40 6.14 4.68 -4.40
N ALA A 41 5.11 4.20 -3.67
CA ALA A 41 3.90 3.66 -4.26
C ALA A 41 3.18 4.70 -5.13
N SER A 42 3.04 5.95 -4.67
CA SER A 42 2.38 7.00 -5.46
C SER A 42 3.12 7.30 -6.77
N ARG A 43 4.46 7.30 -6.75
CA ARG A 43 5.29 7.50 -7.96
C ARG A 43 5.14 6.35 -8.94
N PHE A 44 5.17 5.12 -8.45
CA PHE A 44 4.98 3.94 -9.28
C PHE A 44 3.60 3.93 -9.93
N ASN A 45 2.55 4.21 -9.15
CA ASN A 45 1.18 4.25 -9.62
C ASN A 45 0.96 5.35 -10.68
N ALA A 46 1.53 6.54 -10.47
CA ALA A 46 1.47 7.61 -11.46
C ALA A 46 2.16 7.23 -12.78
N TRP A 47 3.35 6.62 -12.71
CA TRP A 47 4.06 6.13 -13.90
C TRP A 47 3.29 5.02 -14.61
N MET A 48 2.73 4.07 -13.86
CA MET A 48 1.92 2.97 -14.41
C MET A 48 0.68 3.53 -15.11
N ALA A 49 -0.06 4.43 -14.47
CA ALA A 49 -1.27 5.04 -15.02
C ALA A 49 -0.98 5.82 -16.31
N ALA A 50 0.15 6.55 -16.38
CA ALA A 50 0.55 7.29 -17.56
C ALA A 50 0.66 6.42 -18.83
N ARG A 51 0.96 5.12 -18.68
CA ARG A 51 1.07 4.18 -19.80
C ARG A 51 -0.27 3.87 -20.47
N SER A 52 -1.38 4.19 -19.82
CA SER A 52 -2.74 3.96 -20.32
C SER A 52 -3.28 5.10 -21.18
N PHE A 53 -2.56 6.22 -21.30
CA PHE A 53 -3.00 7.41 -22.04
C PHE A 53 -2.15 7.66 -23.28
N LYS A 54 -2.74 8.26 -24.31
CA LYS A 54 -2.04 8.59 -25.57
C LYS A 54 -1.44 9.99 -25.55
N SER A 55 -1.86 10.83 -24.61
CA SER A 55 -1.36 12.20 -24.48
C SER A 55 -1.44 12.72 -23.04
N ALA A 56 -0.65 13.75 -22.75
CA ALA A 56 -0.73 14.47 -21.48
C ALA A 56 -2.10 15.13 -21.26
N ALA A 57 -2.79 15.54 -22.32
CA ALA A 57 -4.13 16.14 -22.23
C ALA A 57 -5.19 15.12 -21.79
N GLU A 58 -5.16 13.91 -22.33
CA GLU A 58 -6.03 12.81 -21.87
C GLU A 58 -5.76 12.46 -20.40
N MET A 59 -4.48 12.32 -20.02
CA MET A 59 -4.11 12.02 -18.64
C MET A 59 -4.53 13.15 -17.68
N ALA A 60 -4.42 14.41 -18.10
CA ALA A 60 -4.87 15.55 -17.31
C ALA A 60 -6.39 15.55 -17.12
N ALA A 61 -7.15 15.19 -18.15
CA ALA A 61 -8.62 15.05 -18.06
C ALA A 61 -9.03 13.92 -17.09
N ALA A 62 -8.23 12.85 -17.02
CA ALA A 62 -8.46 11.72 -16.12
C ALA A 62 -7.85 11.90 -14.70
N ARG A 63 -7.20 13.04 -14.40
CA ARG A 63 -6.45 13.24 -13.15
C ARG A 63 -7.26 12.94 -11.89
N GLU A 64 -8.47 13.50 -11.79
CA GLU A 64 -9.31 13.33 -10.59
C GLU A 64 -9.80 11.89 -10.44
N GLU A 65 -10.09 11.21 -11.55
CA GLU A 65 -10.48 9.81 -11.54
C GLU A 65 -9.33 8.91 -11.07
N LEU A 66 -8.10 9.16 -11.53
CA LEU A 66 -6.91 8.43 -11.07
C LEU A 66 -6.66 8.65 -9.58
N LEU A 67 -6.75 9.90 -9.10
CA LEU A 67 -6.58 10.23 -7.69
C LEU A 67 -7.61 9.50 -6.83
N LYS A 68 -8.88 9.53 -7.24
CA LYS A 68 -9.95 8.82 -6.56
C LYS A 68 -9.68 7.33 -6.52
N TYR A 69 -9.39 6.72 -7.66
CA TYR A 69 -9.14 5.29 -7.77
C TYR A 69 -8.01 4.83 -6.84
N PHE A 70 -6.82 5.41 -6.91
CA PHE A 70 -5.69 4.96 -6.08
C PHE A 70 -5.91 5.25 -4.59
N SER A 71 -6.57 6.36 -4.24
CA SER A 71 -6.90 6.67 -2.84
C SER A 71 -7.92 5.69 -2.26
N GLU A 72 -8.95 5.33 -3.04
CA GLU A 72 -9.95 4.35 -2.62
C GLU A 72 -9.36 2.95 -2.48
N GLN A 73 -8.49 2.52 -3.41
CA GLN A 73 -7.78 1.24 -3.29
C GLN A 73 -6.93 1.19 -2.03
N TYR A 74 -6.12 2.23 -1.77
CA TYR A 74 -5.31 2.29 -0.56
C TYR A 74 -6.15 2.28 0.71
N ARG A 75 -7.24 3.06 0.73
CA ARG A 75 -8.17 3.11 1.86
C ARG A 75 -8.76 1.74 2.16
N MET A 76 -9.26 1.02 1.16
CA MET A 76 -9.83 -0.32 1.36
C MET A 76 -8.81 -1.30 1.96
N MET A 77 -7.60 -1.35 1.40
CA MET A 77 -6.55 -2.23 1.92
C MET A 77 -6.13 -1.85 3.34
N LEU A 78 -6.05 -0.55 3.64
CA LEU A 78 -5.70 -0.08 4.97
C LEU A 78 -6.81 -0.38 5.99
N GLU A 79 -8.08 -0.21 5.62
CA GLU A 79 -9.24 -0.57 6.43
C GLU A 79 -9.20 -2.05 6.80
N ASP A 80 -9.02 -2.95 5.84
CA ASP A 80 -8.93 -4.40 6.08
C ASP A 80 -7.79 -4.75 7.06
N ASN A 81 -6.59 -4.17 6.86
CA ASN A 81 -5.44 -4.42 7.74
C ASN A 81 -5.67 -3.85 9.15
N LEU A 82 -6.26 -2.67 9.27
CA LEU A 82 -6.56 -2.06 10.57
C LEU A 82 -7.61 -2.87 11.32
N ASP A 83 -8.66 -3.30 10.64
CA ASP A 83 -9.74 -4.12 11.23
C ASP A 83 -9.18 -5.46 11.74
N GLU A 84 -8.25 -6.09 11.01
CA GLU A 84 -7.55 -7.28 11.50
C GLU A 84 -6.75 -7.00 12.79
N HIS A 85 -5.98 -5.90 12.82
CA HIS A 85 -5.23 -5.51 14.02
C HIS A 85 -6.14 -5.14 15.20
N ILE A 86 -7.30 -4.54 14.94
CA ILE A 86 -8.31 -4.23 15.96
C ILE A 86 -8.92 -5.52 16.50
N GLN A 87 -9.33 -6.44 15.62
CA GLN A 87 -9.94 -7.70 16.00
C GLN A 87 -9.00 -8.58 16.83
N HIS A 88 -7.70 -8.53 16.54
CA HIS A 88 -6.68 -9.34 17.21
C HIS A 88 -5.78 -8.52 18.15
N PHE A 89 -6.21 -7.33 18.56
CA PHE A 89 -5.41 -6.39 19.34
C PHE A 89 -4.88 -7.02 20.63
N ASP A 90 -5.74 -7.70 21.39
CA ASP A 90 -5.34 -8.34 22.66
C ASP A 90 -4.26 -9.40 22.47
N ARG A 91 -4.28 -10.10 21.34
CA ARG A 91 -3.30 -11.12 20.99
C ARG A 91 -2.01 -10.51 20.47
N TYR A 92 -2.09 -9.60 19.50
CA TYR A 92 -0.93 -9.06 18.80
C TYR A 92 -0.21 -7.94 19.56
N VAL A 93 -0.93 -7.15 20.36
CA VAL A 93 -0.40 -5.97 21.04
C VAL A 93 -0.22 -6.21 22.54
N LEU A 94 -1.15 -6.92 23.18
CA LEU A 94 -1.08 -7.18 24.63
C LEU A 94 -0.48 -8.54 24.99
N GLY A 95 -0.26 -9.43 24.01
CA GLY A 95 0.30 -10.77 24.22
C GLY A 95 -0.58 -11.66 25.11
N LYS A 96 -1.89 -11.41 25.15
CA LYS A 96 -2.84 -12.21 25.93
C LYS A 96 -3.43 -13.30 25.04
N ASP A 97 -3.06 -14.54 25.32
CA ASP A 97 -3.80 -15.69 24.82
C ASP A 97 -5.07 -15.83 25.69
N ASN A 98 -6.25 -15.80 25.06
CA ASN A 98 -7.50 -16.20 25.71
C ASN A 98 -7.64 -17.72 25.73
#